data_AF-A0A6J7R737-F1
#
_entry.id   AF-A0A6J7R737-F1
#
_cell.length_a   1.000
_cell.length_b   1.000
_cell.length_c   1.000
_cell.angle_alpha   90.00
_cell.angle_beta   90.00
_cell.angle_gamma   90.00
#
_symmetry.space_group_name_H-M   'P 1'
#
loop_
_entity.id
_entity.type
_entity.pdbx_description
1 polymer ?
#
loop_
_entity_poly.entity_id
_entity_poly.type
_entity_poly.pdbx_seq_one_letter_code
_entity_poly.pdbx_strand_id
1 'polypeptide(L)'
;MSPAGATRMTEALFARTGEAPPPEANPALNAPMVTWLASEEAAHVNGQILGRTDFAYTIYRHPMQIGYMYREGGWDVEGVSENFNKIFAQQLQHVGLAMPGGMEFPK
;
A
#
# COMPACT_ATOMS: atom_id res chain seq x y z
N MET A 1 -7.78 0.48 5.82
CA MET A 1 -8.63 -0.72 5.94
C MET A 1 -8.27 -1.45 7.22
N SER A 2 -9.28 -1.83 8.01
CA SER A 2 -9.14 -2.78 9.14
C SER A 2 -8.74 -4.16 8.58
N PRO A 3 -8.22 -5.12 9.36
CA PRO A 3 -7.74 -6.38 8.79
C PRO A 3 -8.89 -7.11 8.08
N ALA A 4 -8.68 -7.47 6.81
CA ALA A 4 -9.72 -7.98 5.92
C ALA A 4 -9.69 -9.51 5.72
N GLY A 5 -8.55 -10.15 5.97
CA GLY A 5 -8.42 -11.60 5.81
C GLY A 5 -9.19 -12.37 6.89
N ALA A 6 -9.90 -13.44 6.51
CA ALA A 6 -10.64 -14.32 7.40
C ALA A 6 -9.71 -15.25 8.18
N THR A 7 -9.23 -14.76 9.32
CA THR A 7 -8.28 -15.46 10.20
C THR A 7 -8.83 -15.48 11.63
N ARG A 8 -8.16 -16.19 12.54
CA ARG A 8 -8.54 -16.20 13.96
C ARG A 8 -8.60 -14.79 14.58
N MET A 9 -7.74 -13.86 14.14
CA MET A 9 -7.72 -12.49 14.67
C MET A 9 -8.97 -11.68 14.28
N THR A 10 -9.61 -12.03 13.16
CA THR A 10 -10.77 -11.33 12.59
C THR A 10 -12.06 -12.13 12.71
N GLU A 11 -12.02 -13.31 13.34
CA GLU A 11 -13.17 -14.21 13.50
C GLU A 11 -14.39 -13.51 14.10
N ALA A 12 -14.18 -12.69 15.13
CA ALA A 12 -15.25 -11.93 15.78
C ALA A 12 -15.96 -10.94 14.83
N LEU A 13 -15.30 -10.46 13.77
CA LEU A 13 -15.92 -9.57 12.79
C LEU A 13 -16.99 -10.31 11.98
N PHE A 14 -16.70 -11.53 11.54
CA PHE A 14 -17.62 -12.36 10.75
C PHE A 14 -18.69 -13.00 11.64
N ALA A 15 -18.33 -13.43 12.85
CA ALA A 15 -19.30 -13.98 13.80
C ALA A 15 -20.37 -12.94 14.20
N ARG A 16 -19.99 -11.65 14.29
CA ARG A 16 -20.91 -10.56 14.65
C ARG A 16 -21.90 -10.22 13.53
N THR A 17 -21.51 -10.38 12.26
CA THR A 17 -22.44 -10.17 11.13
C THR A 17 -23.30 -11.41 10.87
N GLY A 18 -22.85 -12.59 11.30
CA GLY A 18 -23.53 -13.86 11.01
C GLY A 18 -23.37 -14.31 9.54
N GLU A 19 -22.57 -13.57 8.77
CA GLU A 19 -22.28 -13.85 7.38
C GLU A 19 -21.01 -14.69 7.27
N ALA A 20 -20.99 -15.62 6.31
CA ALA A 20 -19.76 -16.28 5.94
C ALA A 20 -18.75 -15.25 5.41
N PRO A 21 -17.46 -15.38 5.71
CA PRO A 21 -16.45 -14.51 5.11
C PRO A 21 -16.54 -14.58 3.59
N PRO A 22 -16.48 -13.43 2.90
CA PRO A 22 -16.59 -13.45 1.45
C PRO A 22 -15.35 -14.16 0.85
N PRO A 23 -15.46 -14.74 -0.36
CA PRO A 23 -14.40 -15.59 -0.92
C PRO A 23 -13.04 -14.89 -1.01
N GLU A 24 -13.04 -13.60 -1.31
CA GLU A 24 -11.86 -12.76 -1.39
C GLU A 24 -11.21 -12.49 -0.02
N ALA A 25 -11.89 -12.74 1.09
CA ALA A 25 -11.28 -12.69 2.42
C ALA A 25 -10.46 -13.97 2.75
N ASN A 26 -10.50 -15.01 1.92
CA ASN A 26 -9.79 -16.26 2.21
C ASN A 26 -8.27 -16.04 2.30
N PRO A 27 -7.63 -16.26 3.46
CA PRO A 27 -6.20 -16.02 3.64
C PRO A 27 -5.32 -16.94 2.77
N ALA A 28 -5.83 -18.09 2.35
CA ALA A 28 -5.11 -19.00 1.46
C ALA A 28 -4.84 -18.40 0.08
N LEU A 29 -5.57 -17.35 -0.32
CA LEU A 29 -5.36 -16.66 -1.59
C LEU A 29 -4.03 -15.88 -1.65
N ASN A 30 -3.31 -15.74 -0.54
CA ASN A 30 -1.93 -15.24 -0.55
C ASN A 30 -0.92 -16.32 -1.00
N ALA A 31 -1.27 -17.61 -0.90
CA ALA A 31 -0.34 -18.70 -1.13
C ALA A 31 0.26 -18.73 -2.56
N PRO A 32 -0.48 -18.50 -3.65
CA PRO A 32 0.09 -18.59 -5.00
C PRO A 32 1.25 -17.62 -5.23
N MET A 33 1.13 -16.35 -4.81
CA MET A 33 2.21 -15.36 -4.93
C MET A 33 3.42 -15.76 -4.08
N VAL A 34 3.20 -16.21 -2.84
CA VAL A 34 4.29 -16.67 -1.96
C VAL A 34 5.00 -17.89 -2.54
N THR A 35 4.26 -18.86 -3.09
CA THR A 35 4.82 -20.06 -3.72
C THR A 35 5.66 -19.70 -4.95
N TRP A 36 5.19 -18.78 -5.80
CA TRP A 36 5.98 -18.33 -6.94
C TRP A 36 7.24 -17.57 -6.51
N LEU A 37 7.15 -16.68 -5.51
CA LEU A 37 8.31 -15.96 -4.95
C LEU A 37 9.36 -16.91 -4.33
N ALA A 38 8.95 -18.08 -3.87
CA ALA A 38 9.85 -19.10 -3.32
C ALA A 38 10.51 -19.99 -4.40
N SER A 39 10.15 -19.83 -5.67
CA SER A 39 10.69 -20.61 -6.78
C SER A 39 12.01 -20.04 -7.32
N GLU A 40 12.77 -20.84 -8.08
CA GLU A 40 13.98 -20.36 -8.77
C GLU A 40 13.68 -19.28 -9.82
N GLU A 41 12.48 -19.31 -10.43
CA GLU A 41 12.07 -18.32 -11.43
C GLU A 41 12.05 -16.90 -10.86
N ALA A 42 11.69 -16.76 -9.59
CA ALA A 42 11.62 -15.49 -8.89
C ALA A 42 12.96 -15.03 -8.29
N ALA A 43 14.09 -15.69 -8.59
CA ALA A 43 15.40 -15.36 -8.01
C ALA A 43 15.87 -13.91 -8.26
N HIS A 44 15.34 -13.25 -9.29
CA HIS A 44 15.63 -11.86 -9.62
C HIS A 44 14.77 -10.84 -8.83
N VAL A 45 13.75 -11.30 -8.10
CA VAL A 45 12.85 -10.44 -7.32
C VAL A 45 13.44 -10.23 -5.94
N ASN A 46 13.93 -9.01 -5.67
CA ASN A 46 14.47 -8.65 -4.37
C ASN A 46 14.05 -7.24 -3.96
N GLY A 47 13.92 -7.03 -2.65
CA GLY A 47 13.59 -5.74 -2.04
C GLY A 47 12.17 -5.26 -2.27
N GLN A 48 11.35 -5.90 -3.11
CA GLN A 48 10.04 -5.38 -3.50
C GLN A 48 9.01 -5.46 -2.36
N ILE A 49 8.08 -4.50 -2.36
CA ILE A 49 6.89 -4.53 -1.51
C ILE A 49 5.71 -4.93 -2.40
N LEU A 50 5.06 -6.03 -2.01
CA LEU A 50 3.91 -6.61 -2.72
C LEU A 50 2.72 -6.64 -1.77
N GLY A 51 1.55 -6.34 -2.31
CA GLY A 51 0.27 -6.39 -1.62
C GLY A 51 -0.70 -7.31 -2.35
N ARG A 52 -1.73 -7.74 -1.62
CA ARG A 52 -2.89 -8.43 -2.19
C ARG A 52 -4.15 -7.82 -1.59
N THR A 53 -5.05 -7.41 -2.45
CA THR A 53 -6.38 -6.92 -2.09
C THR A 53 -7.36 -7.58 -3.05
N ASP A 54 -8.42 -8.17 -2.50
CA ASP A 54 -9.39 -8.96 -3.27
C ASP A 54 -8.69 -9.95 -4.21
N PHE A 55 -9.08 -10.09 -5.46
CA PHE A 55 -8.40 -11.02 -6.37
C PHE A 55 -7.15 -10.44 -7.07
N ALA A 56 -6.64 -9.29 -6.62
CA ALA A 56 -5.55 -8.57 -7.27
C ALA A 56 -4.25 -8.54 -6.43
N TYR A 57 -3.11 -8.58 -7.14
CA TYR A 57 -1.80 -8.26 -6.58
C TYR A 57 -1.42 -6.81 -6.91
N THR A 58 -0.70 -6.17 -6.01
CA THR A 58 -0.20 -4.79 -6.17
C THR A 58 1.29 -4.78 -5.87
N ILE A 59 2.07 -4.06 -6.69
CA ILE A 59 3.47 -3.74 -6.39
C ILE A 59 3.58 -2.27 -6.00
N TYR A 60 4.34 -1.97 -4.96
CA TYR A 60 4.53 -0.61 -4.47
C TYR A 60 5.87 -0.05 -4.94
N ARG A 61 5.89 1.25 -5.25
CA ARG A 61 7.15 1.96 -5.47
C ARG A 61 7.88 2.15 -4.15
N HIS A 62 9.20 2.00 -4.17
CA HIS A 62 10.03 2.34 -3.02
C HIS A 62 9.94 3.83 -2.68
N PRO A 63 9.78 4.19 -1.39
CA PRO A 63 9.99 5.56 -0.95
C PRO A 63 11.41 6.00 -1.31
N MET A 64 11.52 7.17 -1.94
CA MET A 64 12.80 7.78 -2.25
C MET A 64 12.74 9.26 -1.87
N GLN A 65 13.88 9.81 -1.44
CA GLN A 65 13.98 11.25 -1.22
C GLN A 65 13.92 11.96 -2.56
N ILE A 66 12.92 12.82 -2.73
CA ILE A 66 12.67 13.56 -3.98
C ILE A 66 12.84 15.07 -3.84
N GLY A 67 13.08 15.56 -2.62
CA GLY A 67 13.26 16.97 -2.31
C GLY A 67 14.08 17.14 -1.04
N TYR A 68 14.76 18.28 -0.93
CA TYR A 68 15.55 18.65 0.22
C TYR A 68 15.57 20.16 0.41
N MET A 69 15.41 20.63 1.64
CA MET A 69 15.48 22.04 2.01
C MET A 69 16.43 22.19 3.19
N TYR A 70 17.45 23.03 3.04
CA TYR A 70 18.51 23.19 4.03
C TYR A 70 18.63 24.65 4.48
N ARG A 71 18.84 24.84 5.79
CA ARG A 71 19.20 26.10 6.42
C ARG A 71 20.13 25.81 7.57
N GLU A 72 21.29 26.43 7.56
CA GLU A 72 22.25 26.35 8.66
C GLU A 72 21.60 26.90 9.94
N GLY A 73 21.76 26.19 11.06
CA GLY A 73 21.07 26.52 12.32
C GLY A 73 19.60 26.07 12.40
N GLY A 74 19.04 25.49 11.33
CA GLY A 74 17.68 24.96 11.30
C GLY A 74 16.63 25.96 10.82
N TRP A 75 15.38 25.51 10.77
CA TRP A 75 14.23 26.30 10.31
C TRP A 75 13.34 26.70 11.50
N ASP A 76 12.92 27.96 11.52
CA ASP A 76 11.79 28.46 12.30
C ASP A 76 10.48 28.26 11.52
N VAL A 77 9.33 28.47 12.19
CA VAL A 77 8.01 28.24 11.60
C VAL A 77 7.78 29.16 10.40
N GLU A 78 8.16 30.43 10.52
CA GLU A 78 8.07 31.45 9.49
C GLU A 78 8.90 31.06 8.27
N GLY A 79 10.16 30.65 8.48
CA GLY A 79 11.04 30.23 7.39
C GLY A 79 10.54 28.99 6.66
N VAL A 80 9.92 28.02 7.36
CA VAL A 80 9.26 26.88 6.68
C VAL A 80 8.10 27.39 5.83
N SER A 81 7.21 28.20 6.39
CA SER A 81 6.02 28.69 5.69
C SER A 81 6.38 29.46 4.41
N GLU A 82 7.41 30.31 4.49
CA GLU A 82 7.88 31.12 3.35
C GLU A 82 8.52 30.30 2.23
N ASN A 83 9.12 29.15 2.54
CA ASN A 83 9.97 28.41 1.59
C ASN A 83 9.38 27.07 1.14
N PHE A 84 8.46 26.48 1.91
CA PHE A 84 7.90 25.16 1.62
C PHE A 84 7.31 25.08 0.21
N ASN A 85 6.38 25.96 -0.13
CA ASN A 85 5.74 25.91 -1.45
C ASN A 85 6.70 26.31 -2.59
N LYS A 86 7.71 27.14 -2.30
CA LYS A 86 8.73 27.51 -3.31
C LYS A 86 9.58 26.31 -3.71
N ILE A 87 9.86 25.43 -2.74
CA ILE A 87 10.79 24.31 -2.93
C ILE A 87 10.04 23.01 -3.24
N PHE A 88 8.96 22.70 -2.52
CA PHE A 88 8.31 21.40 -2.54
C PHE A 88 6.98 21.33 -3.30
N ALA A 89 6.36 22.43 -3.72
CA ALA A 89 5.00 22.38 -4.28
C ALA A 89 4.88 21.44 -5.50
N GLN A 90 5.88 21.44 -6.38
CA GLN A 90 5.92 20.56 -7.56
C GLN A 90 6.34 19.11 -7.24
N GLN A 91 6.81 18.85 -6.03
CA GLN A 91 7.34 17.55 -5.60
C GLN A 91 6.36 16.79 -4.70
N LEU A 92 5.24 17.40 -4.29
CA LEU A 92 4.21 16.73 -3.50
C LEU A 92 3.68 15.49 -4.24
N GLN A 93 3.81 14.32 -3.61
CA GLN A 93 3.39 13.06 -4.19
C GLN A 93 1.92 12.79 -3.91
N HIS A 94 1.24 12.18 -4.89
CA HIS A 94 -0.11 11.66 -4.69
C HIS A 94 -0.10 10.49 -3.71
N VAL A 95 -1.16 10.37 -2.92
CA VAL A 95 -1.34 9.25 -1.98
C VAL A 95 -2.20 8.18 -2.64
N GLY A 96 -1.69 6.95 -2.64
CA GLY A 96 -2.40 5.79 -3.20
C GLY A 96 -2.27 5.66 -4.72
N LEU A 97 -2.95 4.65 -5.26
CA LEU A 97 -3.04 4.42 -6.69
C LEU A 97 -4.29 5.14 -7.21
N ALA A 98 -4.12 6.03 -8.19
CA ALA A 98 -5.25 6.49 -8.99
C ALA A 98 -5.73 5.29 -9.80
N MET A 99 -6.84 4.67 -9.38
CA MET A 99 -7.41 3.54 -10.10
C MET A 99 -7.73 3.99 -11.53
N PRO A 100 -7.28 3.26 -12.56
CA PRO A 100 -7.70 3.53 -13.92
C PRO A 100 -9.24 3.53 -13.97
N GLY A 101 -9.84 4.60 -14.49
CA GLY A 101 -11.29 4.63 -14.68
C GLY A 101 -11.71 3.47 -15.57
N GLY A 102 -12.60 2.60 -15.07
CA GLY A 102 -13.13 1.45 -15.81
C GLY A 102 -12.96 0.09 -15.14
N MET A 103 -12.25 -0.05 -14.01
CA MET A 103 -12.33 -1.24 -13.18
C MET A 103 -13.52 -1.12 -12.21
N GLU A 104 -14.72 -1.43 -12.69
CA GLU A 104 -15.83 -1.79 -11.82
C GLU A 104 -15.55 -3.18 -11.24
N PHE A 105 -15.36 -3.25 -9.92
CA PHE A 105 -15.41 -4.54 -9.23
C PHE A 105 -16.89 -4.95 -9.18
N PRO A 106 -17.25 -6.17 -9.65
CA PRO A 106 -18.61 -6.65 -9.49
C PRO A 106 -18.94 -6.66 -7.99
N LYS A 107 -20.11 -6.10 -7.65
CA LYS A 107 -20.65 -6.10 -6.28
C LYS A 107 -20.95 -7.50 -5.79
#